data_AF-A0ABC8R6L8-F1
#
_entry.id   AF-A0ABC8R6L8-F1
#
_cell.length_a   1.000
_cell.length_b   1.000
_cell.length_c   1.000
_cell.angle_alpha   90.00
_cell.angle_beta   90.00
_cell.angle_gamma   90.00
#
_symmetry.space_group_name_H-M   'P 1'
#
loop_
_entity.id
_entity.type
_entity.pdbx_description
1 polymer ?
#
loop_
_entity_poly.entity_id
_entity_poly.type
_entity_poly.pdbx_seq_one_letter_code
_entity_poly.pdbx_strand_id
1 'polypeptide(L)'
;MDMYSTACKEALSAKQKARELQRWKMEEQQRLEEARLAEEAALALAEKEKAKSRAAMEAAEAAQRIAELEAQKRINAEMKALKEAEERNKVLNTLAQSDVRYRKYTIEEIEAATDFFSESRKIGEGGYGPVYKCYLEHTPVAVKVLRPDAAQGRSQFQQELCEQPNLHRHRFDE
;
A
#
# COMPACT_ATOMS: atom_id res chain seq x y z
N MET A 1 -21.24 -21.00 108.84
CA MET A 1 -19.90 -20.67 108.30
C MET A 1 -19.81 -20.95 106.79
N ASP A 2 -20.71 -21.75 106.22
CA ASP A 2 -20.61 -22.25 104.83
C ASP A 2 -21.00 -21.25 103.75
N MET A 3 -21.88 -20.28 104.05
CA MET A 3 -22.31 -19.27 103.08
C MET A 3 -21.17 -18.32 102.65
N TYR A 4 -20.29 -17.93 103.58
CA TYR A 4 -19.14 -17.06 103.27
C TYR A 4 -18.10 -17.77 102.39
N SER A 5 -17.80 -19.03 102.70
CA SER A 5 -16.86 -19.84 101.89
C SER A 5 -17.37 -20.07 100.47
N THR A 6 -18.69 -20.28 100.31
CA THR A 6 -19.33 -20.48 99.00
C THR A 6 -19.30 -19.21 98.16
N ALA A 7 -19.69 -18.06 98.72
CA ALA A 7 -19.65 -16.77 98.03
C ALA A 7 -18.23 -16.38 97.59
N CYS A 8 -17.20 -16.67 98.40
CA CYS A 8 -15.81 -16.41 98.01
C CYS A 8 -15.34 -17.29 96.84
N LYS A 9 -15.72 -18.58 96.82
CA LYS A 9 -15.41 -19.49 95.69
C LYS A 9 -16.09 -19.04 94.41
N GLU A 10 -17.36 -18.63 94.48
CA GLU A 10 -18.10 -18.10 93.35
C GLU A 10 -17.49 -16.80 92.81
N ALA A 11 -17.10 -15.88 93.69
CA ALA A 11 -16.43 -14.64 93.30
C ALA A 11 -15.09 -14.88 92.60
N LEU A 12 -14.29 -15.85 93.08
CA LEU A 12 -13.03 -16.24 92.44
C LEU A 12 -13.26 -16.91 91.07
N SER A 13 -14.25 -17.80 90.98
CA SER A 13 -14.65 -18.45 89.71
C SER A 13 -15.14 -17.42 88.69
N ALA A 14 -15.97 -16.46 89.12
CA ALA A 14 -16.43 -15.36 88.27
C ALA A 14 -15.26 -14.50 87.77
N LYS A 15 -14.27 -14.19 88.63
CA LYS A 15 -13.07 -13.44 88.25
C LYS A 15 -12.20 -14.21 87.26
N GLN A 16 -12.05 -15.52 87.42
CA GLN A 16 -11.30 -16.35 86.48
C GLN A 16 -12.00 -16.42 85.11
N LYS A 17 -13.31 -16.68 85.08
CA LYS A 17 -14.11 -16.67 83.85
C LYS A 17 -14.05 -15.33 83.14
N ALA A 18 -14.10 -14.21 83.88
CA ALA A 18 -13.97 -12.87 83.30
C ALA A 18 -12.62 -12.66 82.60
N ARG A 19 -11.52 -13.16 83.17
CA ARG A 19 -10.19 -13.11 82.56
C ARG A 19 -10.10 -13.97 81.29
N GLU A 20 -10.67 -15.16 81.31
CA GLU A 20 -10.70 -16.06 80.16
C GLU A 20 -11.53 -15.46 79.01
N LEU A 21 -12.68 -14.87 79.32
CA LEU A 21 -13.50 -14.11 78.37
C LEU A 21 -12.76 -12.92 77.77
N GLN A 22 -12.00 -12.17 78.57
CA GLN A 22 -11.19 -11.07 78.05
C GLN A 22 -10.08 -11.55 77.11
N ARG A 23 -9.40 -12.65 77.47
CA ARG A 23 -8.37 -13.24 76.61
C ARG A 23 -8.97 -13.71 75.29
N TRP A 24 -10.07 -14.46 75.35
CA TRP A 24 -10.78 -14.91 74.16
C TRP A 24 -11.25 -13.75 73.27
N LYS A 25 -11.76 -12.66 73.87
CA LYS A 25 -12.14 -11.45 73.13
C LYS A 25 -10.94 -10.81 72.41
N MET A 26 -9.77 -10.77 73.05
CA MET A 26 -8.56 -10.22 72.46
C MET A 26 -8.03 -11.08 71.30
N GLU A 27 -8.01 -12.41 71.49
CA GLU A 27 -7.62 -13.38 70.46
C GLU A 27 -8.57 -13.31 69.25
N GLU A 28 -9.89 -13.25 69.48
CA GLU A 28 -10.87 -13.13 68.40
C GLU A 28 -10.72 -11.82 67.63
N GLN A 29 -10.41 -10.72 68.32
CA GLN A 29 -10.17 -9.44 67.66
C GLN A 29 -8.87 -9.44 66.84
N GLN A 30 -7.81 -10.09 67.32
CA GLN A 30 -6.58 -10.29 66.54
C GLN A 30 -6.86 -11.13 65.29
N ARG A 31 -7.59 -12.23 65.43
CA ARG A 31 -7.97 -13.10 64.31
C ARG A 31 -8.78 -12.36 63.25
N LEU A 32 -9.70 -11.50 63.66
CA LEU A 32 -10.50 -10.69 62.73
C LEU A 32 -9.62 -9.68 61.98
N GLU A 33 -8.67 -9.04 62.65
CA GLU A 33 -7.76 -8.08 62.02
C GLU A 33 -6.79 -8.77 61.04
N GLU A 34 -6.27 -9.94 61.40
CA GLU A 34 -5.46 -10.75 60.49
C GLU A 34 -6.25 -11.17 59.24
N ALA A 35 -7.51 -11.58 59.40
CA ALA A 35 -8.38 -11.91 58.28
C ALA A 35 -8.65 -10.68 57.38
N ARG A 36 -8.87 -9.50 57.98
CA ARG A 36 -9.05 -8.24 57.25
C ARG A 36 -7.81 -7.88 56.42
N LEU A 37 -6.63 -7.99 57.00
CA LEU A 37 -5.36 -7.72 56.31
C LEU A 37 -5.11 -8.73 55.18
N ALA A 38 -5.43 -10.01 55.39
CA ALA A 38 -5.32 -11.03 54.35
C ALA A 38 -6.28 -10.77 53.19
N GLU A 39 -7.51 -10.35 53.46
CA GLU A 39 -8.50 -9.95 52.44
C GLU A 39 -8.00 -8.74 51.64
N GLU A 40 -7.52 -7.69 52.32
CA GLU A 40 -6.96 -6.49 51.69
C GLU A 40 -5.76 -6.83 50.78
N ALA A 41 -4.86 -7.70 51.23
CA ALA A 41 -3.73 -8.15 50.44
C ALA A 41 -4.15 -8.97 49.20
N ALA A 42 -5.17 -9.83 49.34
CA ALA A 42 -5.70 -10.61 48.23
C ALA A 42 -6.37 -9.72 47.17
N LEU A 43 -7.14 -8.71 47.60
CA LEU A 43 -7.72 -7.71 46.70
C LEU A 43 -6.66 -6.91 45.95
N ALA A 44 -5.62 -6.43 46.65
CA ALA A 44 -4.51 -5.71 46.02
C ALA A 44 -3.77 -6.56 44.97
N LEU A 45 -3.58 -7.86 45.25
CA LEU A 45 -2.96 -8.78 44.29
C LEU A 45 -3.86 -8.98 43.06
N ALA A 46 -5.16 -9.16 43.26
CA ALA A 46 -6.14 -9.32 42.18
C ALA A 46 -6.22 -8.06 41.30
N GLU A 47 -6.21 -6.87 41.89
CA GLU A 47 -6.21 -5.60 41.16
C GLU A 47 -4.93 -5.42 40.34
N LYS A 48 -3.77 -5.74 40.91
CA LYS A 48 -2.48 -5.70 40.21
C LYS A 48 -2.46 -6.66 39.03
N GLU A 49 -2.99 -7.87 39.20
CA GLU A 49 -3.06 -8.85 38.12
C GLU A 49 -4.05 -8.44 37.02
N LYS A 50 -5.22 -7.90 37.41
CA LYS A 50 -6.18 -7.30 36.48
C LYS A 50 -5.58 -6.12 35.70
N ALA A 51 -4.76 -5.29 36.34
CA ALA A 51 -4.07 -4.19 35.67
C ALA A 51 -3.06 -4.69 34.63
N LYS A 52 -2.24 -5.69 34.98
CA LYS A 52 -1.31 -6.31 34.02
C LYS A 52 -2.04 -6.94 32.82
N SER A 53 -3.13 -7.67 33.09
CA SER A 53 -3.92 -8.31 32.03
C SER A 53 -4.54 -7.27 31.08
N ARG A 54 -5.10 -6.17 31.61
CA ARG A 54 -5.60 -5.07 30.78
C ARG A 54 -4.51 -4.44 29.92
N ALA A 55 -3.36 -4.12 30.50
CA ALA A 55 -2.23 -3.56 29.75
C ALA A 55 -1.75 -4.51 28.63
N ALA A 56 -1.73 -5.82 28.88
CA ALA A 56 -1.39 -6.81 27.86
C ALA A 56 -2.43 -6.87 26.72
N MET A 57 -3.74 -6.79 27.03
CA MET A 57 -4.78 -6.74 26.01
C MET A 57 -4.71 -5.48 25.16
N GLU A 58 -4.51 -4.31 25.78
CA GLU A 58 -4.36 -3.04 25.06
C GLU A 58 -3.14 -3.04 24.14
N ALA A 59 -2.01 -3.59 24.62
CA ALA A 59 -0.81 -3.75 23.80
C ALA A 59 -1.03 -4.70 22.61
N ALA A 60 -1.73 -5.81 22.82
CA ALA A 60 -2.07 -6.75 21.75
C ALA A 60 -3.00 -6.11 20.70
N GLU A 61 -4.01 -5.35 21.13
CA GLU A 61 -4.92 -4.64 20.23
C GLU A 61 -4.19 -3.54 19.44
N ALA A 62 -3.27 -2.81 20.08
CA ALA A 62 -2.43 -1.83 19.40
C ALA A 62 -1.54 -2.50 18.32
N ALA A 63 -0.92 -3.64 18.64
CA ALA A 63 -0.12 -4.39 17.68
C ALA A 63 -0.94 -4.90 16.48
N GLN A 64 -2.18 -5.38 16.73
CA GLN A 64 -3.10 -5.78 15.66
C GLN A 64 -3.47 -4.61 14.75
N ARG A 65 -3.80 -3.45 15.31
CA ARG A 65 -4.11 -2.23 14.53
C ARG A 65 -2.94 -1.81 13.63
N ILE A 66 -1.71 -1.88 14.14
CA ILE A 66 -0.50 -1.56 13.35
C ILE A 66 -0.35 -2.55 12.19
N ALA A 67 -0.49 -3.85 12.46
CA ALA A 67 -0.38 -4.89 11.43
C ALA A 67 -1.43 -4.73 10.32
N GLU A 68 -2.67 -4.38 10.68
CA GLU A 68 -3.76 -4.15 9.71
C GLU A 68 -3.49 -2.92 8.83
N LEU A 69 -3.00 -1.82 9.41
CA LEU A 69 -2.61 -0.63 8.65
C LEU A 69 -1.45 -0.91 7.69
N GLU A 70 -0.47 -1.71 8.10
CA GLU A 70 0.61 -2.14 7.21
C GLU A 70 0.12 -3.03 6.08
N ALA A 71 -0.78 -3.98 6.36
CA ALA A 71 -1.38 -4.85 5.35
C ALA A 71 -2.18 -4.02 4.33
N GLN A 72 -3.00 -3.07 4.78
CA GLN A 72 -3.77 -2.20 3.89
C GLN A 72 -2.86 -1.33 3.02
N LYS A 73 -1.75 -0.82 3.56
CA LYS A 73 -0.76 -0.06 2.78
C LYS A 73 -0.12 -0.91 1.69
N ARG A 74 0.20 -2.19 1.97
CA ARG A 74 0.74 -3.13 0.97
C ARG A 74 -0.25 -3.35 -0.16
N ILE A 75 -1.52 -3.65 0.17
CA ILE A 75 -2.59 -3.83 -0.82
C ILE A 75 -2.78 -2.56 -1.67
N ASN A 76 -2.79 -1.38 -1.04
CA ASN A 76 -2.95 -0.12 -1.76
C ASN A 76 -1.77 0.16 -2.70
N ALA A 77 -0.54 -0.12 -2.27
CA ALA A 77 0.64 0.04 -3.11
C ALA A 77 0.63 -0.93 -4.30
N GLU A 78 0.25 -2.18 -4.08
CA GLU A 78 0.13 -3.20 -5.13
C GLU A 78 -0.97 -2.84 -6.14
N MET A 79 -2.15 -2.45 -5.66
CA MET A 79 -3.25 -1.99 -6.52
C MET A 79 -2.88 -0.75 -7.33
N LYS A 80 -2.13 0.19 -6.74
CA LYS A 80 -1.63 1.37 -7.46
C LYS A 80 -0.62 0.97 -8.54
N ALA A 81 0.35 0.12 -8.21
CA ALA A 81 1.34 -0.37 -9.16
C ALA A 81 0.69 -1.15 -10.31
N LEU A 82 -0.34 -1.97 -10.02
CA LEU A 82 -1.08 -2.72 -11.03
C LEU A 82 -1.86 -1.78 -11.96
N LYS A 83 -2.55 -0.77 -11.44
CA LYS A 83 -3.24 0.24 -12.26
C LYS A 83 -2.28 1.02 -13.14
N GLU A 84 -1.14 1.44 -12.61
CA GLU A 84 -0.11 2.14 -13.38
C GLU A 84 0.52 1.25 -14.47
N ALA A 85 0.66 -0.05 -14.21
CA ALA A 85 1.13 -1.00 -15.21
C ALA A 85 0.07 -1.25 -16.29
N GLU A 86 -1.20 -1.37 -15.90
CA GLU A 86 -2.32 -1.55 -16.84
C GLU A 86 -2.46 -0.33 -17.76
N GLU A 87 -2.36 0.88 -17.21
CA GLU A 87 -2.42 2.12 -18.00
C GLU A 87 -1.22 2.22 -18.97
N ARG A 88 -0.01 1.90 -18.50
CA ARG A 88 1.16 1.79 -19.38
C ARG A 88 0.95 0.79 -20.51
N ASN A 89 0.33 -0.36 -20.22
CA ASN A 89 0.04 -1.38 -21.21
C ASN A 89 -1.01 -0.92 -22.23
N LYS A 90 -2.05 -0.19 -21.80
CA LYS A 90 -3.02 0.45 -22.70
C LYS A 90 -2.37 1.45 -23.65
N VAL A 91 -1.48 2.30 -23.13
CA VAL A 91 -0.71 3.26 -23.95
C VAL A 91 0.19 2.52 -24.96
N LEU A 92 0.93 1.50 -24.52
CA LEU A 92 1.78 0.69 -25.39
C LEU A 92 0.98 -0.02 -26.48
N ASN A 93 -0.19 -0.58 -26.13
CA ASN A 93 -1.06 -1.24 -27.10
C ASN A 93 -1.62 -0.23 -28.12
N THR A 94 -2.03 0.97 -27.67
CA THR A 94 -2.47 2.04 -28.57
C THR A 94 -1.35 2.46 -29.53
N LEU A 95 -0.11 2.56 -29.04
CA LEU A 95 1.05 2.89 -29.87
C LEU A 95 1.38 1.76 -30.86
N ALA A 96 1.31 0.50 -30.44
CA ALA A 96 1.50 -0.66 -31.32
C ALA A 96 0.42 -0.71 -32.41
N GLN A 97 -0.84 -0.43 -32.08
CA GLN A 97 -1.93 -0.32 -33.05
C GLN A 97 -1.71 0.83 -34.03
N SER A 98 -1.08 1.92 -33.62
CA SER A 98 -0.73 3.02 -34.53
C SER A 98 0.39 2.64 -35.51
N ASP A 99 1.38 1.85 -35.10
CA ASP A 99 2.43 1.33 -35.99
C ASP A 99 1.86 0.37 -37.05
N VAL A 100 0.79 -0.38 -36.70
CA VAL A 100 0.05 -1.24 -37.64
C VAL A 100 -0.78 -0.44 -38.66
N ARG A 101 -1.11 0.84 -38.40
CA ARG A 101 -1.86 1.69 -39.35
C ARG A 101 -1.02 2.23 -40.50
N TYR A 102 0.30 2.02 -40.49
CA TYR A 102 1.19 2.51 -41.54
C TYR A 102 1.76 1.33 -42.33
N ARG A 103 1.39 1.22 -43.61
CA ARG A 103 1.99 0.24 -44.52
C ARG A 103 3.48 0.60 -44.68
N LYS A 104 4.38 -0.35 -44.43
CA LYS A 104 5.81 -0.20 -44.73
C LYS A 104 6.04 -0.59 -46.18
N TYR A 105 6.83 0.22 -46.90
CA TYR A 105 7.32 -0.07 -48.24
C TYR A 105 8.83 -0.22 -48.17
N THR A 106 9.36 -1.14 -48.95
CA THR A 106 10.80 -1.32 -49.12
C THR A 106 11.39 -0.18 -49.95
N ILE A 107 12.68 0.12 -49.75
CA ILE A 107 13.36 1.15 -50.56
C ILE A 107 13.31 0.82 -52.05
N GLU A 108 13.42 -0.46 -52.40
CA GLU A 108 13.37 -0.98 -53.77
C GLU A 108 12.04 -0.65 -54.46
N GLU A 109 10.91 -0.79 -53.75
CA GLU A 109 9.58 -0.42 -54.25
C GLU A 109 9.48 1.08 -54.50
N ILE A 110 10.05 1.89 -53.62
CA ILE A 110 10.05 3.35 -53.74
C ILE A 110 10.96 3.81 -54.87
N GLU A 111 12.14 3.23 -55.01
CA GLU A 111 13.07 3.50 -56.11
C GLU A 111 12.42 3.17 -57.44
N ALA A 112 11.80 2.00 -57.58
CA ALA A 112 11.06 1.64 -58.78
C ALA A 112 9.90 2.61 -59.06
N ALA A 113 9.13 2.99 -58.04
CA ALA A 113 7.99 3.90 -58.19
C ALA A 113 8.42 5.35 -58.53
N THR A 114 9.57 5.78 -58.03
CA THR A 114 10.16 7.11 -58.26
C THR A 114 11.15 7.15 -59.41
N ASP A 115 11.27 6.06 -60.19
CA ASP A 115 12.23 5.95 -61.30
C ASP A 115 13.65 6.30 -60.86
N PHE A 116 14.11 5.63 -59.80
CA PHE A 116 15.40 5.85 -59.13
C PHE A 116 15.62 7.31 -58.71
N PHE A 117 14.59 7.92 -58.12
CA PHE A 117 14.60 9.34 -57.72
C PHE A 117 14.91 10.31 -58.88
N SER A 118 14.43 10.00 -60.09
CA SER A 118 14.58 10.85 -61.27
C SER A 118 14.06 12.26 -61.02
N GLU A 119 14.86 13.28 -61.40
CA GLU A 119 14.45 14.69 -61.31
C GLU A 119 13.16 14.98 -62.10
N SER A 120 12.84 14.16 -63.11
CA SER A 120 11.58 14.27 -63.87
C SER A 120 10.32 14.05 -63.01
N ARG A 121 10.45 13.36 -61.86
CA ARG A 121 9.37 13.08 -60.92
C ARG A 121 9.40 13.97 -59.69
N LYS A 122 10.39 14.85 -59.56
CA LYS A 122 10.50 15.79 -58.45
C LYS A 122 9.41 16.85 -58.58
N ILE A 123 8.60 16.99 -57.53
CA ILE A 123 7.52 17.97 -57.46
C ILE A 123 7.85 19.17 -56.58
N GLY A 124 8.92 19.08 -55.78
CA GLY A 124 9.40 20.20 -54.98
C GLY A 124 10.59 19.81 -54.12
N GLU A 125 11.23 20.82 -53.54
CA GLU A 125 12.28 20.66 -52.55
C GLU A 125 12.09 21.69 -51.45
N GLY A 126 12.08 21.24 -50.20
CA GLY A 126 11.95 22.12 -49.03
C GLY A 126 13.15 21.96 -48.09
N GLY A 127 13.12 22.67 -46.96
CA GLY A 127 14.18 22.60 -45.94
C GLY A 127 14.43 21.21 -45.35
N TYR A 128 13.52 20.26 -45.58
CA TYR A 128 13.60 18.88 -45.12
C TYR A 128 14.06 17.88 -46.19
N GLY A 129 14.19 18.33 -47.45
CA GLY A 129 14.60 17.50 -48.59
C GLY A 129 13.63 17.49 -49.77
N PRO A 130 13.97 16.75 -50.83
CA PRO A 130 13.19 16.67 -52.06
C PRO A 130 11.93 15.82 -51.90
N VAL A 131 10.89 16.17 -52.67
CA VAL A 131 9.61 15.45 -52.74
C VAL A 131 9.39 14.98 -54.17
N TYR A 132 9.12 13.69 -54.34
CA TYR A 132 8.89 13.04 -55.63
C TYR A 132 7.44 12.55 -55.72
N LYS A 133 6.85 12.66 -56.90
CA LYS A 133 5.55 12.05 -57.23
C LYS A 133 5.78 10.63 -57.74
N CYS A 134 5.06 9.66 -57.18
CA CYS A 134 5.07 8.29 -57.68
C CYS A 134 3.69 7.62 -57.55
N TYR A 135 3.61 6.39 -58.04
CA TYR A 135 2.43 5.54 -57.93
C TYR A 135 2.83 4.27 -57.19
N LEU A 136 2.27 4.04 -56.01
CA LEU A 136 2.40 2.80 -55.24
C LEU A 136 1.06 2.08 -55.28
N GLU A 137 1.03 0.82 -55.73
CA GLU A 137 -0.20 0.02 -55.85
C GLU A 137 -1.36 0.78 -56.54
N HIS A 138 -1.05 1.47 -57.65
CA HIS A 138 -1.99 2.31 -58.42
C HIS A 138 -2.53 3.56 -57.68
N THR A 139 -2.03 3.85 -56.48
CA THR A 139 -2.38 5.06 -55.73
C THR A 139 -1.33 6.15 -55.99
N PRO A 140 -1.74 7.35 -56.46
CA PRO A 140 -0.80 8.47 -56.58
C PRO A 140 -0.38 8.95 -55.19
N VAL A 141 0.93 8.96 -54.95
CA VAL A 141 1.52 9.36 -53.66
C VAL A 141 2.69 10.33 -53.85
N ALA A 142 3.03 11.05 -52.80
CA ALA A 142 4.21 11.91 -52.73
C ALA A 142 5.20 11.32 -51.73
N VAL A 143 6.43 11.04 -52.18
CA VAL A 143 7.53 10.53 -51.35
C VAL A 143 8.45 11.68 -51.00
N LYS A 144 8.60 11.97 -49.72
CA LYS A 144 9.51 13.00 -49.20
C LYS A 144 10.77 12.32 -48.67
N VAL A 145 11.91 12.61 -49.27
CA VAL A 145 13.21 12.09 -48.84
C VAL A 145 13.78 13.05 -47.81
N LEU A 146 14.05 12.55 -46.60
CA LEU A 146 14.63 13.34 -45.52
C LEU A 146 16.15 13.34 -45.64
N ARG A 147 16.78 14.52 -45.48
CA ARG A 147 18.24 14.61 -45.46
C ARG A 147 18.81 14.04 -44.14
N PRO A 148 19.92 13.29 -44.18
CA PRO A 148 20.49 12.64 -42.99
C PRO A 148 21.06 13.63 -41.96
N ASP A 149 21.36 14.87 -42.36
CA ASP A 149 21.84 15.97 -41.51
C ASP A 149 20.73 16.68 -40.73
N ALA A 150 19.46 16.37 -41.00
CA ALA A 150 18.31 16.94 -40.29
C ALA A 150 18.17 16.28 -38.90
N ALA A 151 19.03 16.65 -37.95
CA ALA A 151 18.95 16.22 -36.55
C ALA A 151 17.57 16.50 -35.90
N GLN A 152 16.83 17.49 -36.41
CA GLN A 152 15.45 17.79 -36.02
C GLN A 152 14.38 16.98 -36.79
N GLY A 153 14.71 16.43 -37.97
CA GLY A 153 13.74 15.82 -38.88
C GLY A 153 13.13 14.52 -38.33
N ARG A 154 13.91 13.68 -37.65
CA ARG A 154 13.40 12.42 -37.04
C ARG A 154 12.43 12.70 -35.89
N SER A 155 12.74 13.67 -35.04
CA SER A 155 11.86 14.07 -33.93
C SER A 155 10.58 14.74 -34.42
N GLN A 156 10.66 15.58 -35.46
CA GLN A 156 9.48 16.24 -36.05
C GLN A 156 8.61 15.25 -36.84
N PHE A 157 9.22 14.28 -37.53
CA PHE A 157 8.48 13.19 -38.16
C PHE A 157 7.69 12.36 -37.13
N GLN A 158 8.32 12.04 -36.00
CA GLN A 158 7.64 11.35 -34.89
C GLN A 158 6.54 12.21 -34.25
N GLN A 159 6.75 13.52 -34.11
CA GLN A 159 5.75 14.45 -33.56
C GLN A 159 4.52 14.58 -34.49
N GLU A 160 4.73 14.74 -35.79
CA GLU A 160 3.63 14.83 -36.76
C GLU A 160 2.81 13.53 -36.84
N LEU A 161 3.43 12.36 -36.67
CA LEU A 161 2.74 11.07 -36.61
C LEU A 161 1.90 10.91 -35.32
N CYS A 162 2.35 11.52 -34.22
CA CYS A 162 1.65 11.44 -32.93
C CYS A 162 0.49 12.44 -32.82
N GLU A 163 0.60 13.62 -33.46
CA GLU A 163 -0.41 14.69 -33.40
C GLU A 163 -1.48 14.61 -34.51
N GLN A 164 -1.24 13.91 -35.63
CA GLN A 164 -2.20 13.78 -36.74
C GLN A 164 -2.44 12.32 -37.18
N PRO A 165 -3.10 11.49 -36.36
CA PRO A 165 -3.34 10.07 -36.65
C PRO A 165 -4.29 9.78 -37.83
N ASN A 166 -4.95 10.81 -38.40
CA ASN A 166 -5.94 10.67 -39.49
C ASN A 166 -5.36 10.87 -40.90
N LEU A 167 -4.05 11.05 -41.04
CA LEU A 167 -3.41 11.20 -42.35
C LEU A 167 -2.65 9.90 -42.70
N HIS A 168 -3.07 9.19 -43.76
CA HIS A 168 -2.36 8.01 -44.26
C HIS A 168 -0.94 8.40 -44.68
N ARG A 169 0.06 8.05 -43.86
CA ARG A 169 1.49 8.30 -44.12
C ARG A 169 2.27 7.01 -43.92
N HIS A 170 3.30 6.77 -44.70
CA HIS A 170 4.04 5.51 -44.67
C HIS A 170 5.41 5.70 -43.99
N ARG A 171 5.83 4.70 -43.21
CA ARG A 171 7.09 4.69 -42.45
C ARG A 171 8.20 4.02 -43.30
N PHE A 172 9.41 4.58 -43.25
CA PHE A 172 10.64 3.98 -43.78
C PHE A 172 11.57 3.62 -42.61
N ASP A 173 12.12 2.41 -42.64
CA ASP A 173 13.27 1.99 -41.82
C ASP A 173 14.48 1.82 -42.76
N GLU A 174 15.69 2.08 -42.23
CA GLU A 174 17.00 2.04 -42.93
C GLU A 174 17.33 0.70 -43.60
#